data_AF-A0A914JW89-F1
#
_entry.id   AF-A0A914JW89-F1
#
_cell.length_a   1.000
_cell.length_b   1.000
_cell.length_c   1.000
_cell.angle_alpha   90.00
_cell.angle_beta   90.00
_cell.angle_gamma   90.00
#
_symmetry.space_group_name_H-M   'P 1'
#
loop_
_entity.id
_entity.type
_entity.pdbx_description
1 polymer ?
#
loop_
_entity_poly.entity_id
_entity_poly.type
_entity_poly.pdbx_seq_one_letter_code
_entity_poly.pdbx_strand_id
1 'polypeptide(L)'
;MKPAVAEKSEFYSLLPVKYEFIAPGGRFLEPYYWDAYWIIKGLMASEMYEAAARMILNYADFVERFGFIPNGGRVYYLQRSQPPLFIPMIYEFYENTQNSSFVKQLLPIMEKEFQYWIDHHSYTVTYNGNRYQLFRYFAGSNVPRPESYKEDLATASLSNFTDKQQLF
;
A
#
# COMPACT_ATOMS: atom_id res chain seq x y z
N MET A 1 11.58 -2.05 -14.74
CA MET A 1 10.71 -3.25 -14.82
C MET A 1 10.89 -3.92 -16.18
N LYS A 2 10.70 -5.25 -16.31
CA LYS A 2 10.76 -5.91 -17.63
C LYS A 2 9.60 -5.41 -18.52
N PRO A 3 9.84 -5.04 -19.80
CA PRO A 3 8.79 -4.54 -20.70
C PRO A 3 7.56 -5.44 -20.80
N ALA A 4 7.76 -6.76 -20.81
CA ALA A 4 6.68 -7.74 -20.87
C ALA A 4 5.62 -7.60 -19.75
N VAL A 5 6.00 -7.12 -18.56
CA VAL A 5 5.05 -6.90 -17.46
C VAL A 5 4.09 -5.76 -17.78
N ALA A 6 4.57 -4.72 -18.47
CA ALA A 6 3.73 -3.60 -18.89
C ALA A 6 2.88 -3.93 -20.12
N GLU A 7 3.46 -4.65 -21.10
CA GLU A 7 2.80 -4.98 -22.37
C GLU A 7 1.76 -6.09 -22.24
N LYS A 8 1.94 -7.02 -21.30
CA LYS A 8 1.13 -8.24 -21.13
C LYS A 8 0.73 -8.46 -19.67
N SER A 9 0.31 -7.37 -19.01
CA SER A 9 0.03 -7.34 -17.57
C SER A 9 -0.92 -8.43 -17.08
N GLU A 10 -1.83 -8.91 -17.93
CA GLU A 10 -2.79 -9.99 -17.63
C GLU A 10 -2.12 -11.35 -17.32
N PHE A 11 -0.88 -11.56 -17.73
CA PHE A 11 -0.11 -12.79 -17.45
C PHE A 11 0.82 -12.65 -16.23
N TYR A 12 0.86 -11.47 -15.59
CA TYR A 12 1.74 -11.20 -14.47
C TYR A 12 0.96 -10.78 -13.23
N SER A 13 1.35 -11.31 -12.08
CA SER A 13 0.81 -10.80 -10.81
C SER A 13 1.41 -9.45 -10.41
N LEU A 14 2.55 -9.06 -10.97
CA LEU A 14 3.22 -7.79 -10.66
C LEU A 14 2.50 -6.62 -11.35
N LEU A 15 2.11 -5.62 -10.57
CA LEU A 15 1.49 -4.41 -11.08
C LEU A 15 2.55 -3.54 -11.77
N PRO A 16 2.30 -3.05 -13.00
CA PRO A 16 3.27 -2.23 -13.70
C PRO A 16 3.44 -0.88 -13.00
N VAL A 17 4.68 -0.39 -12.94
CA VAL A 17 5.04 0.95 -12.45
C VAL A 17 5.95 1.65 -13.46
N LYS A 18 5.88 2.98 -13.49
CA LYS A 18 6.57 3.81 -14.49
C LYS A 18 8.06 3.95 -14.23
N TYR A 19 8.43 4.16 -12.97
CA TYR A 19 9.82 4.39 -12.57
C TYR A 19 10.41 3.18 -11.86
N GLU A 20 11.72 3.20 -11.64
CA GLU A 20 12.40 2.24 -10.80
C GLU A 20 11.89 2.29 -9.35
N PHE A 21 12.00 1.16 -8.65
CA PHE A 21 11.65 1.06 -7.24
C PHE A 21 12.66 0.16 -6.52
N ILE A 22 12.76 0.33 -5.21
CA ILE A 22 13.57 -0.50 -4.34
C ILE A 22 12.63 -1.42 -3.56
N ALA A 23 12.90 -2.72 -3.60
CA ALA A 23 12.15 -3.73 -2.85
C ALA A 23 12.83 -3.99 -1.49
N PRO A 24 12.09 -4.52 -0.49
CA PRO A 24 12.67 -4.87 0.81
C PRO A 24 13.83 -5.90 0.73
N GLY A 25 13.77 -6.81 -0.24
CA GLY A 25 14.80 -7.81 -0.51
C GLY A 25 14.39 -9.24 -0.18
N GLY A 26 15.26 -10.20 -0.55
CA GLY A 26 15.00 -11.63 -0.40
C GLY A 26 13.84 -12.10 -1.30
N ARG A 27 12.81 -12.70 -0.71
CA ARG A 27 11.62 -13.18 -1.44
C ARG A 27 10.67 -12.06 -1.89
N PHE A 28 10.84 -10.85 -1.37
CA PHE A 28 9.99 -9.70 -1.67
C PHE A 28 10.58 -8.95 -2.87
N LEU A 29 9.94 -9.10 -4.04
CA LEU A 29 10.45 -8.62 -5.33
C LEU A 29 9.57 -7.54 -5.95
N GLU A 30 8.71 -6.93 -5.14
CA GLU A 30 7.72 -5.94 -5.51
C GLU A 30 7.82 -4.72 -4.58
N PRO A 31 7.29 -3.54 -4.96
CA PRO A 31 7.15 -2.44 -4.03
C PRO A 31 6.27 -2.86 -2.86
N TYR A 32 6.66 -2.56 -1.63
CA TYR A 32 5.81 -2.66 -0.44
C TYR A 32 5.54 -1.27 0.10
N TYR A 33 4.33 -1.03 0.62
CA TYR A 33 3.91 0.31 0.95
C TYR A 33 4.66 0.87 2.18
N TRP A 34 4.49 0.28 3.36
CA TRP A 34 5.06 0.86 4.57
C TRP A 34 6.61 0.78 4.60
N ASP A 35 7.20 -0.25 3.97
CA ASP A 35 8.65 -0.41 3.82
C ASP A 35 9.26 0.76 3.05
N ALA A 36 8.53 1.29 2.06
CA ALA A 36 9.00 2.42 1.26
C ALA A 36 9.25 3.68 2.07
N TYR A 37 8.57 3.88 3.20
CA TYR A 37 8.82 5.04 4.05
C TYR A 37 10.24 5.00 4.59
N TRP A 38 10.65 3.84 5.14
CA TRP A 38 11.98 3.64 5.67
C TRP A 38 13.05 3.70 4.58
N ILE A 39 12.76 3.14 3.40
CA ILE A 39 13.63 3.25 2.23
C ILE A 39 13.81 4.72 1.83
N ILE A 40 12.73 5.49 1.74
CA ILE A 40 12.77 6.92 1.40
C ILE A 40 13.59 7.70 2.42
N LYS A 41 13.45 7.44 3.73
CA LYS A 41 14.33 8.05 4.74
C LYS A 41 15.81 7.74 4.48
N GLY A 42 16.14 6.49 4.16
CA GLY A 42 17.51 6.09 3.80
C GLY A 42 18.02 6.79 2.54
N LEU A 43 17.16 6.94 1.52
CA LEU A 43 17.48 7.66 0.29
C LEU A 43 17.71 9.16 0.56
N MET A 44 16.91 9.78 1.44
CA MET A 44 17.13 11.18 1.87
C MET A 44 18.48 11.34 2.56
N ALA A 45 18.80 10.45 3.51
CA ALA A 45 20.08 10.46 4.20
C ALA A 45 21.29 10.22 3.27
N SER A 46 21.06 9.61 2.11
CA SER A 46 22.07 9.33 1.09
C SER A 46 22.04 10.33 -0.07
N GLU A 47 21.28 11.42 0.05
CA GLU A 47 21.12 12.46 -0.99
C GLU A 47 20.59 11.92 -2.34
N MET A 48 19.93 10.76 -2.33
CA MET A 48 19.36 10.10 -3.50
C MET A 48 17.95 10.63 -3.80
N TYR A 49 17.81 11.96 -3.92
CA TYR A 49 16.53 12.64 -4.03
C TYR A 49 15.70 12.22 -5.25
N GLU A 50 16.36 12.04 -6.41
CA GLU A 50 15.66 11.64 -7.63
C GLU A 50 15.04 10.23 -7.49
N ALA A 51 15.78 9.29 -6.87
CA ALA A 51 15.28 7.94 -6.64
C ALA A 51 14.06 7.95 -5.71
N ALA A 52 14.10 8.75 -4.65
CA ALA A 52 12.96 8.90 -3.74
C ALA A 52 11.75 9.55 -4.43
N ALA A 53 11.95 10.61 -5.21
CA ALA A 53 10.88 11.26 -5.97
C ALA A 53 10.20 10.27 -6.93
N ARG A 54 11.01 9.49 -7.67
CA ARG A 54 10.52 8.44 -8.59
C ARG A 54 9.75 7.35 -7.86
N MET A 55 10.20 6.91 -6.68
CA MET A 55 9.46 5.97 -5.85
C MET A 55 8.12 6.55 -5.40
N ILE A 56 8.10 7.78 -4.86
CA ILE A 56 6.86 8.46 -4.45
C ILE A 56 5.87 8.57 -5.62
N LEU A 57 6.35 8.89 -6.82
CA LEU A 57 5.51 8.96 -8.02
C LEU A 57 4.91 7.60 -8.42
N ASN A 58 5.61 6.49 -8.21
CA ASN A 58 5.04 5.16 -8.41
C ASN A 58 3.91 4.86 -7.41
N TYR A 59 4.05 5.30 -6.15
CA TYR A 59 3.00 5.16 -5.14
C TYR A 59 1.81 6.07 -5.43
N ALA A 60 2.05 7.30 -5.91
CA ALA A 60 1.00 8.19 -6.39
C ALA A 60 0.19 7.55 -7.52
N ASP A 61 0.85 6.87 -8.45
CA ASP A 61 0.21 6.14 -9.55
C ASP A 61 -0.65 4.95 -9.07
N PHE A 62 -0.30 4.31 -7.96
CA PHE A 62 -1.19 3.31 -7.33
C PHE A 62 -2.47 3.96 -6.79
N VAL A 63 -2.35 5.08 -6.07
CA VAL A 63 -3.53 5.83 -5.60
C VAL A 63 -4.38 6.30 -6.77
N GLU A 64 -3.76 6.72 -7.88
CA GLU A 64 -4.51 7.14 -9.04
C GLU A 64 -5.33 6.00 -9.66
N ARG A 65 -4.71 4.83 -9.86
CA ARG A 65 -5.35 3.68 -10.50
C ARG A 65 -6.35 2.95 -9.60
N PHE A 66 -6.07 2.88 -8.29
CA PHE A 66 -6.79 1.99 -7.38
C PHE A 66 -7.51 2.73 -6.24
N GLY A 67 -7.27 4.03 -6.07
CA GLY A 67 -7.80 4.84 -4.97
C GLY A 67 -6.97 4.78 -3.69
N PHE A 68 -6.03 3.83 -3.60
CA PHE A 68 -5.16 3.63 -2.44
C PHE A 68 -3.85 2.96 -2.85
N ILE A 69 -2.88 2.91 -1.93
CA ILE A 69 -1.67 2.13 -2.13
C ILE A 69 -1.89 0.69 -1.62
N PRO A 70 -1.80 -0.34 -2.46
CA PRO A 70 -1.93 -1.73 -2.03
C PRO A 70 -0.75 -2.13 -1.14
N ASN A 71 -0.94 -3.19 -0.33
CA ASN A 71 0.10 -3.75 0.54
C ASN A 71 1.46 -3.90 -0.19
N GLY A 72 1.42 -4.44 -1.40
CA GLY A 72 2.52 -4.36 -2.34
C GLY A 72 2.04 -4.30 -3.79
N GLY A 73 2.98 -4.13 -4.72
CA GLY A 73 2.71 -3.98 -6.15
C GLY A 73 2.30 -5.28 -6.85
N ARG A 74 1.33 -6.02 -6.32
CA ARG A 74 0.79 -7.24 -6.94
C ARG A 74 -0.74 -7.29 -6.94
N VAL A 75 -1.31 -7.94 -7.94
CA VAL A 75 -2.77 -8.03 -8.15
C VAL A 75 -3.51 -8.62 -6.93
N TYR A 76 -2.90 -9.59 -6.24
CA TYR A 76 -3.50 -10.21 -5.05
C TYR A 76 -3.42 -9.34 -3.78
N TYR A 77 -2.78 -8.18 -3.86
CA TYR A 77 -2.78 -7.16 -2.81
C TYR A 77 -3.82 -6.05 -3.04
N LEU A 78 -4.56 -6.06 -4.16
CA LEU A 78 -5.59 -5.05 -4.45
C LEU A 78 -6.82 -5.10 -3.54
N GLN A 79 -6.86 -6.01 -2.57
CA GLN A 79 -7.93 -6.11 -1.57
C GLN A 79 -7.55 -5.51 -0.20
N ARG A 80 -6.31 -5.02 -0.02
CA ARG A 80 -5.85 -4.48 1.26
C ARG A 80 -4.66 -3.53 1.12
N SER A 81 -4.59 -2.56 2.02
CA SER A 81 -3.46 -1.66 2.14
C SER A 81 -2.47 -2.13 3.24
N GLN A 82 -1.59 -1.22 3.65
CA GLN A 82 -0.65 -1.30 4.75
C GLN A 82 -0.72 0.01 5.54
N PRO A 83 0.01 0.19 6.65
CA PRO A 83 0.03 1.47 7.37
C PRO A 83 0.21 2.67 6.43
N PRO A 84 -0.69 3.68 6.48
CA PRO A 84 -0.71 4.77 5.49
C PRO A 84 0.42 5.77 5.74
N LEU A 85 1.50 5.63 4.98
CA LEU A 85 2.71 6.43 5.12
C LEU A 85 3.02 7.31 3.89
N PHE A 86 2.10 7.46 2.93
CA PHE A 86 2.32 8.27 1.73
C PHE A 86 2.53 9.76 2.03
N ILE A 87 1.68 10.35 2.86
CA ILE A 87 1.84 11.75 3.31
C ILE A 87 3.19 11.91 4.06
N PRO A 88 3.53 11.03 5.04
CA PRO A 88 4.87 11.02 5.63
C PRO A 88 6.02 10.92 4.61
N MET A 89 5.93 10.08 3.58
CA MET A 89 6.96 9.99 2.53
C MET A 89 7.17 11.32 1.80
N ILE A 90 6.09 12.00 1.44
CA ILE A 90 6.13 13.30 0.77
C ILE A 90 6.67 14.38 1.72
N TYR A 91 6.31 14.31 3.00
CA TYR A 91 6.82 15.22 4.02
C TYR A 91 8.35 15.06 4.20
N GLU A 92 8.86 13.83 4.32
CA GLU A 92 10.31 13.59 4.40
C GLU A 92 11.03 14.13 3.17
N PHE A 93 10.46 13.93 1.97
CA PHE A 93 11.02 14.49 0.74
C PHE A 93 11.06 16.02 0.76
N TYR A 94 9.97 16.66 1.23
CA TYR A 94 9.89 18.11 1.33
C TYR A 94 10.92 18.67 2.32
N GLU A 95 11.03 18.10 3.52
CA GLU A 95 11.97 18.60 4.54
C GLU A 95 13.42 18.61 4.02
N ASN A 96 13.79 17.62 3.20
CA ASN A 96 15.13 17.50 2.65
C ASN A 96 15.38 18.32 1.38
N THR A 97 14.34 18.68 0.61
CA THR A 97 14.50 19.31 -0.72
C THR A 97 13.89 20.70 -0.82
N GLN A 98 13.03 21.07 0.12
CA GLN A 98 12.20 22.28 0.11
C GLN A 98 11.37 22.46 -1.19
N ASN A 99 11.09 21.34 -1.88
CA ASN A 99 10.39 21.34 -3.16
C ASN A 99 8.88 21.42 -2.97
N SER A 100 8.36 22.64 -2.71
CA SER A 100 6.92 22.85 -2.53
C SER A 100 6.10 22.58 -3.78
N SER A 101 6.66 22.66 -5.00
CA SER A 101 5.90 22.37 -6.22
C SER A 101 5.58 20.87 -6.33
N PHE A 102 6.50 20.00 -5.91
CA PHE A 102 6.26 18.56 -5.83
C PHE A 102 5.14 18.21 -4.84
N VAL A 103 5.14 18.85 -3.66
CA VAL A 103 4.06 18.68 -2.67
C VAL A 103 2.71 19.13 -3.24
N LYS A 104 2.67 20.32 -3.87
CA LYS A 104 1.44 20.85 -4.48
C LYS A 104 0.90 19.94 -5.59
N GLN A 105 1.78 19.36 -6.40
CA GLN A 105 1.40 18.42 -7.44
C GLN A 105 0.73 17.15 -6.86
N LEU A 106 1.22 16.67 -5.72
CA LEU A 106 0.73 15.44 -5.09
C LEU A 106 -0.41 15.64 -4.10
N LEU A 107 -0.75 16.88 -3.75
CA LEU A 107 -1.81 17.18 -2.78
C LEU A 107 -3.16 16.52 -3.12
N PRO A 108 -3.67 16.58 -4.37
CA PRO A 108 -4.93 15.90 -4.71
C PRO A 108 -4.85 14.37 -4.53
N ILE A 109 -3.65 13.79 -4.69
CA ILE A 109 -3.43 12.36 -4.55
C ILE A 109 -3.39 11.96 -3.06
N MET A 110 -2.76 12.78 -2.22
CA MET A 110 -2.78 12.61 -0.77
C MET A 110 -4.22 12.66 -0.23
N GLU A 111 -5.02 13.62 -0.71
CA GLU A 111 -6.45 13.72 -0.36
C GLU A 111 -7.23 12.50 -0.82
N LYS A 112 -6.98 12.01 -2.04
CA LYS A 112 -7.62 10.80 -2.59
C LYS A 112 -7.36 9.56 -1.73
N GLU A 113 -6.11 9.32 -1.33
CA GLU A 113 -5.81 8.19 -0.45
C GLU A 113 -6.43 8.37 0.93
N PHE A 114 -6.36 9.58 1.51
CA PHE A 114 -6.99 9.85 2.81
C PHE A 114 -8.51 9.61 2.77
N GLN A 115 -9.17 10.01 1.68
CA GLN A 115 -10.59 9.74 1.46
C GLN A 115 -10.87 8.23 1.37
N TYR A 116 -10.02 7.45 0.72
CA TYR A 116 -10.14 5.99 0.74
C TYR A 116 -10.14 5.43 2.17
N TRP A 117 -9.26 5.92 3.06
CA TRP A 117 -9.24 5.51 4.47
C TRP A 117 -10.52 5.92 5.19
N ILE A 118 -11.03 7.12 4.95
CA ILE A 118 -12.33 7.57 5.46
C ILE A 118 -13.44 6.61 5.02
N ASP A 119 -13.52 6.29 3.75
CA ASP A 119 -14.65 5.55 3.19
C ASP A 119 -14.62 4.05 3.54
N HIS A 120 -13.43 3.44 3.58
CA HIS A 120 -13.29 1.98 3.64
C HIS A 120 -12.77 1.46 4.99
N HIS A 121 -12.13 2.32 5.78
CA HIS A 121 -11.48 1.92 7.03
C HIS A 121 -12.11 2.57 8.28
N SER A 122 -13.01 3.53 8.12
CA SER A 122 -13.78 4.10 9.23
C SER A 122 -14.66 3.05 9.91
N TYR A 123 -14.60 2.99 11.23
CA TYR A 123 -15.38 2.09 12.05
C TYR A 123 -15.84 2.80 13.32
N THR A 124 -17.13 2.67 13.65
CA THR A 124 -17.67 3.25 14.89
C THR A 124 -17.54 2.26 16.04
N VAL A 125 -16.84 2.65 17.10
CA VAL A 125 -16.73 1.89 18.35
C VAL A 125 -17.60 2.56 19.42
N THR A 126 -18.39 1.77 20.13
CA THR A 126 -19.17 2.25 21.29
C THR A 126 -18.45 1.84 22.58
N TYR A 127 -18.14 2.82 23.43
CA TYR A 127 -17.52 2.60 24.73
C TYR A 127 -18.15 3.51 25.78
N ASN A 128 -18.62 2.94 26.90
CA ASN A 128 -19.33 3.66 27.97
C ASN A 128 -20.48 4.55 27.48
N GLY A 129 -21.25 4.09 26.50
CA GLY A 129 -22.36 4.84 25.90
C GLY A 129 -21.97 5.91 24.88
N ASN A 130 -20.66 6.20 24.72
CA ASN A 130 -20.16 7.14 23.73
C ASN A 130 -19.77 6.44 22.44
N ARG A 131 -20.01 7.10 21.29
CA ARG A 131 -19.62 6.62 19.95
C ARG A 131 -18.34 7.32 19.50
N TYR A 132 -17.36 6.55 19.08
CA TYR A 132 -16.08 7.03 18.57
C TYR A 132 -15.89 6.55 17.12
N GLN A 133 -15.53 7.45 16.22
CA GLN A 133 -15.14 7.09 14.86
C GLN A 133 -13.62 6.86 14.84
N LEU A 134 -13.19 5.65 14.49
CA LEU A 134 -11.78 5.25 14.43
C LEU A 134 -11.48 4.60 13.08
N PHE A 135 -10.21 4.42 12.75
CA PHE A 135 -9.77 3.61 11.63
C PHE A 135 -9.41 2.20 12.08
N ARG A 136 -9.74 1.19 11.27
CA ARG A 136 -9.30 -0.20 11.47
C ARG A 136 -8.61 -0.73 10.21
N TYR A 137 -7.68 -1.66 10.39
CA TYR A 137 -7.22 -2.46 9.26
C TYR A 137 -8.35 -3.38 8.80
N PHE A 138 -8.50 -3.46 7.47
CA PHE A 138 -9.54 -4.23 6.82
C PHE A 138 -8.99 -4.75 5.48
N ALA A 139 -9.38 -5.97 5.12
CA ALA A 139 -9.13 -6.57 3.82
C ALA A 139 -10.47 -6.99 3.23
N GLY A 140 -10.73 -6.63 1.96
CA GLY A 140 -11.98 -6.94 1.25
C GLY A 140 -12.08 -8.37 0.72
N SER A 141 -11.21 -9.28 1.17
CA SER A 141 -11.20 -10.69 0.76
C SER A 141 -11.94 -11.54 1.77
N ASN A 142 -12.61 -12.59 1.29
CA ASN A 142 -13.16 -13.67 2.10
C ASN A 142 -12.65 -15.04 1.62
N VAL A 143 -11.53 -15.03 0.89
CA VAL A 143 -10.85 -16.23 0.36
C VAL A 143 -9.39 -16.25 0.81
N PRO A 144 -8.77 -17.45 0.93
CA PRO A 144 -7.37 -17.58 1.32
C PRO A 144 -6.46 -16.71 0.46
N ARG A 145 -5.43 -16.12 1.08
CA ARG A 145 -4.46 -15.27 0.39
C ARG A 145 -3.71 -16.08 -0.67
N PRO A 146 -3.65 -15.64 -1.93
CA PRO A 146 -2.95 -16.38 -2.98
C PRO A 146 -1.48 -16.68 -2.66
N GLU A 147 -0.79 -15.77 -1.96
CA GLU A 147 0.62 -15.93 -1.57
C GLU A 147 0.86 -16.81 -0.33
N SER A 148 -0.22 -17.18 0.39
CA SER A 148 -0.19 -18.01 1.60
C SER A 148 -1.37 -19.01 1.63
N TYR A 149 -1.77 -19.51 0.46
CA TYR A 149 -3.05 -20.19 0.28
C TYR A 149 -3.16 -21.45 1.15
N LYS A 150 -2.09 -22.24 1.19
CA LYS A 150 -2.04 -23.49 1.97
C LYS A 150 -2.08 -23.20 3.47
N GLU A 151 -1.35 -22.19 3.92
CA GLU A 151 -1.23 -21.78 5.31
C GLU A 151 -2.57 -21.26 5.84
N ASP A 152 -3.28 -20.47 5.04
CA ASP A 152 -4.60 -19.93 5.38
C ASP A 152 -5.64 -21.05 5.49
N LEU A 153 -5.66 -22.00 4.55
CA LEU A 153 -6.53 -23.17 4.63
C LEU A 153 -6.24 -24.04 5.85
N ALA A 154 -4.96 -24.30 6.14
CA ALA A 154 -4.57 -25.06 7.33
C ALA A 154 -5.04 -24.37 8.61
N THR A 155 -4.83 -23.05 8.72
CA THR A 155 -5.26 -22.26 9.88
C THR A 155 -6.79 -22.28 10.04
N ALA A 156 -7.53 -22.06 8.96
CA ALA A 156 -8.98 -22.10 8.97
C ALA A 156 -9.52 -23.49 9.36
N SER A 157 -8.88 -24.57 8.91
CA SER A 157 -9.28 -25.94 9.23
C SER A 157 -9.19 -26.27 10.73
N LEU A 158 -8.25 -25.63 11.45
CA LEU A 158 -8.03 -25.83 12.88
C LEU A 158 -8.94 -24.99 13.77
N SER A 159 -9.71 -24.06 13.17
CA SER A 159 -10.58 -23.16 13.93
C SER A 159 -11.94 -23.79 14.25
N ASN A 160 -12.64 -23.23 15.23
CA ASN A 160 -14.02 -23.63 15.56
C ASN A 160 -15.09 -22.81 14.81
N PHE A 161 -14.69 -21.93 13.88
CA PHE A 161 -15.65 -21.15 13.09
C PHE A 161 -16.43 -22.09 12.15
N THR A 162 -17.76 -21.99 12.17
CA THR A 162 -18.63 -22.73 11.24
C THR A 162 -18.48 -22.22 9.82
N ASP A 163 -18.38 -20.90 9.67
CA ASP A 163 -18.10 -20.23 8.41
C ASP A 163 -16.62 -19.81 8.38
N LYS A 164 -15.83 -20.57 7.63
CA LYS A 164 -14.39 -20.33 7.48
C LYS A 164 -14.08 -19.05 6.71
N GLN A 165 -15.02 -18.51 5.94
CA GLN A 165 -14.81 -17.28 5.17
C GLN A 165 -14.57 -16.05 6.06
N GLN A 166 -15.02 -16.10 7.32
CA GLN A 166 -14.80 -15.04 8.31
C GLN A 166 -13.35 -14.95 8.81
N LEU A 167 -12.51 -15.93 8.46
CA LEU A 167 -11.09 -15.97 8.84
C LEU A 167 -10.15 -15.52 7.73
N PHE A 168 -10.69 -15.30 6.53
CA PHE A 168 -9.93 -14.88 5.36
C PHE A 168 -10.05 -13.37 5.13
#